data_AF-A0A482RNK2-F1
#
_entry.id   AF-A0A482RNK2-F1
#
_cell.length_a   1.000
_cell.length_b   1.000
_cell.length_c   1.000
_cell.angle_alpha   90.00
_cell.angle_beta   90.00
_cell.angle_gamma   90.00
#
_symmetry.space_group_name_H-M   'P 1'
#
loop_
_entity.id
_entity.type
_entity.pdbx_description
1 polymer ?
#
loop_
_entity_poly.entity_id
_entity_poly.type
_entity_poly.pdbx_seq_one_letter_code
_entity_poly.pdbx_strand_id
1 'polypeptide(L)'
;MQASMDFARMLEGAGCSMLTVHGRTRGGDRHRRAGPADIAAINAIAAAVRIPVLSNGNVRCHADVHRNLAGSHCVGVMSGEGVLHSPRMLSCARSGCARRRACAGSVGRPRLT
;
A
#
# COMPACT_ATOMS: atom_id res chain seq x y z
N MET A 1 -8.79 -4.81 -15.04
CA MET A 1 -9.53 -4.89 -13.76
C MET A 1 -10.20 -6.24 -13.58
N GLN A 2 -11.13 -6.64 -14.46
CA GLN A 2 -11.90 -7.89 -14.31
C GLN A 2 -11.02 -9.13 -14.05
N ALA A 3 -10.03 -9.37 -14.90
CA ALA A 3 -9.09 -10.48 -14.73
C ALA A 3 -8.38 -10.52 -13.37
N SER A 4 -8.11 -9.36 -12.75
CA SER A 4 -7.49 -9.28 -11.42
C SER A 4 -8.47 -9.67 -10.31
N MET A 5 -9.75 -9.31 -10.44
CA MET A 5 -10.79 -9.71 -9.49
C MET A 5 -11.10 -11.20 -9.60
N ASP A 6 -11.15 -11.74 -10.82
CA ASP A 6 -11.38 -13.17 -11.03
C ASP A 6 -10.22 -14.00 -10.49
N PHE A 7 -8.98 -13.52 -10.66
CA PHE A 7 -7.80 -14.14 -10.06
C PHE A 7 -7.86 -14.10 -8.52
N ALA A 8 -8.29 -12.99 -7.92
CA ALA A 8 -8.43 -12.91 -6.46
C ALA A 8 -9.48 -13.90 -5.92
N ARG A 9 -10.62 -14.06 -6.62
CA ARG A 9 -11.65 -15.07 -6.27
C ARG A 9 -11.15 -16.49 -6.44
N MET A 10 -10.35 -16.75 -7.47
CA MET A 10 -9.71 -18.06 -7.67
C MET A 10 -8.76 -18.39 -6.51
N LEU A 11 -7.97 -17.41 -6.04
CA LEU A 11 -7.10 -17.59 -4.88
C LEU A 11 -7.91 -17.84 -3.59
N GLU A 12 -9.01 -17.11 -3.38
CA GLU A 12 -9.95 -17.36 -2.27
C GLU A 12 -10.50 -18.79 -2.33
N GLY A 13 -10.99 -19.23 -3.50
CA GLY A 13 -11.51 -20.59 -3.71
C GLY A 13 -10.48 -21.70 -3.51
N ALA A 14 -9.19 -21.40 -3.70
CA ALA A 14 -8.09 -22.32 -3.41
C ALA A 14 -7.73 -22.42 -1.91
N GLY A 15 -8.42 -21.70 -1.03
CA GLY A 15 -8.20 -21.74 0.43
C GLY A 15 -7.23 -20.67 0.94
N CYS A 16 -6.97 -19.60 0.17
CA CYS A 16 -6.16 -18.49 0.64
C CYS A 16 -6.77 -17.83 1.88
N SER A 17 -6.01 -17.69 2.97
CA SER A 17 -6.50 -17.09 4.22
C SER A 17 -6.44 -15.56 4.25
N MET A 18 -5.59 -14.94 3.43
CA MET A 18 -5.39 -13.49 3.36
C MET A 18 -4.68 -13.12 2.06
N LEU A 19 -5.09 -12.01 1.43
CA LEU A 19 -4.45 -11.49 0.22
C LEU A 19 -3.71 -10.18 0.51
N THR A 20 -2.58 -9.99 -0.16
CA THR A 20 -1.93 -8.68 -0.26
C THR A 20 -1.87 -8.28 -1.73
N VAL A 21 -2.41 -7.11 -2.06
CA VAL A 21 -2.48 -6.63 -3.45
C VAL A 21 -1.54 -5.45 -3.62
N HIS A 22 -0.57 -5.58 -4.52
CA HIS A 22 0.24 -4.46 -4.94
C HIS A 22 -0.46 -3.68 -6.05
N GLY A 23 -0.67 -2.37 -5.87
CA GLY A 23 -1.39 -1.50 -6.82
C GLY A 23 -0.63 -1.19 -8.11
N ARG A 24 0.22 -2.09 -8.62
CA ARG A 24 0.92 -1.93 -9.90
C ARG A 24 0.90 -3.24 -10.69
N THR A 25 0.78 -3.12 -12.01
CA THR A 25 0.86 -4.26 -12.92
C THR A 25 2.32 -4.52 -13.34
N ARG A 26 2.65 -5.76 -13.67
CA ARG A 26 4.02 -6.19 -14.02
C ARG A 26 4.55 -5.52 -15.31
N GLY A 27 3.67 -5.19 -16.25
CA GLY A 27 4.03 -4.75 -17.61
C GLY A 27 3.58 -3.34 -18.00
N GLY A 28 3.12 -2.50 -17.05
CA GLY A 28 2.75 -1.13 -17.37
C GLY A 28 3.97 -0.23 -17.68
N ASP A 29 3.77 0.79 -18.52
CA ASP A 29 4.78 1.78 -18.97
C ASP A 29 5.56 2.46 -17.82
N ARG A 30 4.98 2.39 -16.62
CA ARG A 30 5.55 2.76 -15.33
C ARG A 30 6.52 1.69 -14.81
N HIS A 31 7.71 1.61 -15.42
CA HIS A 31 8.87 0.84 -14.96
C HIS A 31 8.96 0.76 -13.43
N ARG A 32 8.61 -0.39 -12.83
CA ARG A 32 8.76 -0.89 -11.42
C ARG A 32 8.58 0.09 -10.23
N ARG A 33 8.53 1.40 -10.44
CA ARG A 33 8.80 2.51 -9.50
C ARG A 33 8.26 3.87 -9.98
N ALA A 34 7.99 4.05 -11.27
CA ALA A 34 7.49 5.33 -11.79
C ALA A 34 5.98 5.48 -11.49
N GLY A 35 5.60 6.40 -10.61
CA GLY A 35 4.20 6.77 -10.39
C GLY A 35 3.48 6.04 -9.25
N PRO A 36 2.32 6.58 -8.83
CA PRO A 36 1.63 6.10 -7.64
C PRO A 36 1.01 4.73 -7.85
N ALA A 37 0.90 3.95 -6.76
CA ALA A 37 0.11 2.72 -6.74
C ALA A 37 -1.37 3.07 -6.90
N ASP A 38 -2.09 2.24 -7.65
CA ASP A 38 -3.53 2.39 -7.89
C ASP A 38 -4.31 1.79 -6.71
N ILE A 39 -4.67 2.65 -5.76
CA ILE A 39 -5.43 2.26 -4.56
C ILE A 39 -6.88 1.94 -4.91
N ALA A 40 -7.45 2.55 -5.96
CA ALA A 40 -8.81 2.25 -6.40
C ALA A 40 -8.91 0.82 -6.93
N ALA A 41 -7.89 0.35 -7.66
CA ALA A 41 -7.80 -1.03 -8.10
C ALA A 41 -7.71 -2.03 -6.94
N ILE A 42 -6.89 -1.73 -5.94
CA ILE A 42 -6.79 -2.53 -4.72
C ILE A 42 -8.16 -2.60 -4.03
N ASN A 43 -8.86 -1.47 -3.92
CA ASN A 43 -10.17 -1.40 -3.28
C ASN A 43 -11.23 -2.23 -4.02
N ALA A 44 -11.24 -2.18 -5.36
CA ALA A 44 -12.15 -2.99 -6.17
C ALA A 44 -11.91 -4.49 -5.97
N ILE A 45 -10.64 -4.90 -5.87
CA ILE A 45 -10.29 -6.30 -5.58
C ILE A 45 -10.68 -6.68 -4.15
N ALA A 46 -10.44 -5.80 -3.18
CA ALA A 46 -10.83 -6.03 -1.78
C ALA A 46 -12.35 -6.18 -1.61
N ALA A 47 -13.14 -5.43 -2.38
CA ALA A 47 -14.60 -5.57 -2.39
C ALA A 47 -15.10 -6.86 -3.08
N ALA A 48 -14.26 -7.51 -3.88
CA ALA A 48 -14.65 -8.67 -4.70
C ALA A 48 -14.47 -10.04 -4.02
N VAL A 49 -13.81 -10.07 -2.84
CA VAL A 49 -13.48 -11.29 -2.07
C VAL A 49 -13.90 -11.13 -0.61
N ARG A 50 -14.08 -12.23 0.12
CA ARG A 50 -14.49 -12.19 1.56
C ARG A 50 -13.31 -12.28 2.53
N ILE A 51 -12.15 -12.72 2.05
CA ILE A 51 -10.95 -12.85 2.87
C ILE A 51 -10.28 -11.49 3.11
N PRO A 52 -9.54 -11.31 4.21
CA PRO A 52 -8.89 -10.04 4.50
C PRO A 52 -7.89 -9.65 3.42
N VAL A 53 -7.93 -8.39 3.00
CA VAL A 53 -7.01 -7.83 1.99
C VAL A 53 -6.15 -6.72 2.59
N LEU A 54 -4.84 -6.81 2.35
CA LEU A 54 -3.86 -5.76 2.67
C LEU A 54 -3.52 -4.96 1.41
N SER A 55 -3.58 -3.63 1.52
CA SER A 55 -3.10 -2.73 0.47
C SER A 55 -1.57 -2.65 0.48
N ASN A 56 -0.93 -2.87 -0.66
CA ASN A 56 0.51 -2.70 -0.81
C ASN A 56 0.82 -1.65 -1.89
N GLY A 57 1.60 -0.64 -1.50
CA GLY A 57 2.12 0.38 -2.39
C GLY A 57 2.05 1.77 -1.76
N ASN A 58 3.12 2.56 -1.94
CA ASN A 58 3.19 3.96 -1.51
C ASN A 58 2.99 4.23 0.00
N VAL A 59 3.23 3.25 0.87
CA VAL A 59 3.18 3.47 2.33
C VAL A 59 4.57 3.85 2.85
N ARG A 60 4.84 5.14 3.00
CA ARG A 60 6.17 5.70 3.38
C ARG A 60 6.15 6.50 4.68
N CYS A 61 4.97 6.86 5.17
CA CYS A 61 4.79 7.37 6.53
C CYS A 61 3.42 6.97 7.11
N HIS A 62 3.20 7.21 8.41
CA HIS A 62 1.94 6.88 9.10
C HIS A 62 0.71 7.52 8.43
N ALA A 63 0.87 8.73 7.89
CA ALA A 63 -0.20 9.41 7.15
C ALA A 63 -0.65 8.63 5.90
N ASP A 64 0.27 7.91 5.23
CA ASP A 64 -0.07 7.09 4.07
C ASP A 64 -0.90 5.87 4.44
N VAL A 65 -0.70 5.33 5.65
CA VAL A 65 -1.53 4.24 6.20
C VAL A 65 -2.99 4.70 6.27
N HIS A 66 -3.23 5.86 6.90
CA HIS A 66 -4.57 6.44 6.99
C HIS A 66 -5.18 6.72 5.62
N ARG A 67 -4.39 7.26 4.67
CA ARG A 67 -4.88 7.53 3.31
C ARG A 67 -5.23 6.27 2.54
N ASN A 68 -4.48 5.18 2.72
CA ASN A 68 -4.76 3.89 2.07
C ASN A 68 -6.02 3.22 2.63
N LEU A 69 -6.28 3.40 3.93
CA LEU A 69 -7.41 2.77 4.61
C LEU A 69 -8.68 3.63 4.57
N ALA A 70 -8.56 4.94 4.33
CA ALA A 70 -9.71 5.84 4.24
C ALA A 70 -10.64 5.43 3.08
N GLY A 71 -11.82 4.92 3.43
CA GLY A 71 -12.84 4.52 2.46
C GLY A 71 -12.49 3.27 1.65
N SER A 72 -11.50 2.48 2.06
CA SER A 72 -11.18 1.20 1.41
C SER A 72 -11.71 -0.01 2.19
N HIS A 73 -11.93 -1.11 1.48
CA HIS A 73 -12.29 -2.42 2.05
C HIS A 73 -11.05 -3.19 2.54
N CYS A 74 -9.87 -2.55 2.62
CA CYS A 74 -8.66 -3.18 3.11
C CYS A 74 -8.61 -3.17 4.64
N VAL A 75 -8.15 -4.27 5.24
CA VAL A 75 -8.02 -4.38 6.71
C VAL A 75 -6.71 -3.81 7.24
N GLY A 76 -5.77 -3.51 6.34
CA GLY A 76 -4.45 -3.05 6.69
C GLY A 76 -3.61 -2.74 5.47
N VAL A 77 -2.33 -2.44 5.73
CA VAL A 77 -1.36 -2.12 4.68
C VAL A 77 -0.09 -2.94 4.84
N MET A 78 0.57 -3.24 3.73
CA MET A 78 1.93 -3.76 3.70
C MET A 78 2.87 -2.68 3.16
N SER A 79 4.02 -2.49 3.81
CA SER A 79 5.09 -1.61 3.35
C SER A 79 6.39 -2.37 3.23
N GLY A 80 7.03 -2.27 2.05
CA GLY A 80 8.39 -2.78 1.81
C GLY A 80 9.42 -1.67 1.98
N GLU A 81 9.56 -0.82 0.94
CA GLU A 81 10.56 0.25 0.92
C GLU A 81 10.46 1.22 2.10
N GLY A 82 9.25 1.59 2.53
CA GLY A 82 9.05 2.53 3.65
C GLY A 82 9.69 2.04 4.95
N VAL A 83 9.54 0.74 5.25
CA VAL A 83 10.15 0.11 6.42
C VAL A 83 11.68 0.06 6.31
N LEU A 84 12.23 -0.18 5.11
CA LEU A 84 13.68 -0.16 4.89
C LEU A 84 14.29 1.24 5.09
N HIS A 85 13.58 2.29 4.68
CA HIS A 85 14.03 3.67 4.88
C HIS A 85 13.88 4.14 6.34
N SER A 86 12.81 3.72 7.00
CA SER A 86 12.52 4.12 8.37
C SER A 86 11.77 3.02 9.14
N PRO A 87 12.51 2.10 9.79
CA PRO A 87 11.90 1.01 10.59
C PRO A 87 10.96 1.51 11.70
N ARG A 88 11.17 2.74 12.19
CA ARG A 88 10.29 3.41 13.17
C ARG A 88 8.84 3.55 12.70
N MET A 89 8.55 3.40 11.41
CA MET A 89 7.17 3.36 10.92
C MET A 89 6.34 2.25 11.54
N LEU A 90 6.97 1.14 11.92
CA LEU A 90 6.31 0.02 12.60
C LEU A 90 6.00 0.31 14.07
N SER A 91 6.63 1.34 14.65
CA SER A 91 6.35 1.71 16.03
C SER A 91 4.93 2.28 16.14
N CYS A 92 4.23 1.88 17.19
CA CYS A 92 2.92 2.41 17.52
C CYS A 92 3.03 3.93 17.64
N ALA A 93 2.30 4.66 16.80
CA ALA A 93 1.95 6.04 17.09
C ALA A 93 1.00 6.00 18.29
N ARG A 94 1.52 5.73 19.49
CA ARG A 94 0.75 5.86 20.73
C ARG A 94 0.11 7.24 20.66
N SER A 95 -1.22 7.26 20.70
CA SER A 95 -2.09 8.42 20.74
C SER A 95 -1.49 9.43 21.73
N GLY A 96 -0.75 10.41 21.22
CA GLY A 96 0.08 11.30 22.04
C GLY A 96 1.45 11.68 21.48
N CYS A 97 1.99 10.99 20.46
CA CYS A 97 3.20 11.48 19.77
C CYS A 97 2.84 12.61 18.78
N ALA A 98 2.26 13.69 19.29
CA ALA A 98 2.00 14.94 18.60
C ALA A 98 3.28 15.77 18.40
N ARG A 99 4.43 15.15 18.09
CA ARG A 99 5.55 15.89 17.52
C ARG A 99 5.44 15.79 16.01
N ARG A 100 4.69 16.76 15.50
CA ARG A 100 4.68 17.26 14.13
C ARG A 100 6.13 17.35 13.61
N ARG A 101 6.67 16.26 13.10
CA ARG A 101 7.51 16.34 11.91
C ARG A 101 6.63 15.80 10.81
N ALA A 102 5.95 16.75 10.16
CA ALA A 102 5.28 16.51 8.90
C ALA A 102 6.19 15.67 8.01
N CYS A 103 5.60 14.77 7.23
CA CYS A 103 6.25 14.21 6.05
C CYS A 103 6.51 15.39 5.08
N ALA A 104 7.51 16.22 5.37
CA ALA A 104 7.92 17.36 4.57
C ALA A 104 9.07 16.91 3.69
N GLY A 105 8.76 16.83 2.39
CA GLY A 105 9.70 16.96 1.27
C GLY A 105 11.06 16.25 1.39
N SER A 106 11.19 15.11 0.71
CA SER A 106 12.46 14.73 0.09
C SER A 106 12.27 14.68 -1.44
N VAL A 107 11.83 15.79 -2.02
CA VAL A 107 12.11 16.10 -3.42
C VAL A 107 13.32 17.03 -3.39
N GLY A 108 14.48 16.51 -3.84
CA GLY A 108 15.74 17.23 -3.90
C GLY A 108 16.84 16.57 -3.08
N ARG A 109 17.53 15.58 -3.65
CA ARG A 109 18.92 15.29 -3.26
C ARG A 109 19.83 16.21 -4.10
N PRO A 110 20.85 16.87 -3.53
CA PRO A 110 21.86 17.53 -4.35
C PRO A 110 22.58 16.47 -5.19
N ARG A 111 22.86 16.80 -6.45
CA ARG A 111 23.81 16.04 -7.27
C ARG A 111 25.15 16.05 -6.53
N LEU A 112 25.67 14.86 -6.25
CA LEU A 112 27.07 14.70 -5.94
C LEU A 112 27.82 14.96 -7.25
N THR A 113 28.49 16.09 -7.33
CA THR A 113 29.65 16.30 -8.22
C THR A 113 30.78 15.39 -7.78
#